data_AF-A0A946DQL7-F1
#
_entry.id   AF-A0A946DQL7-F1
#
_cell.length_a   1.000
_cell.length_b   1.000
_cell.length_c   1.000
_cell.angle_alpha   90.00
_cell.angle_beta   90.00
_cell.angle_gamma   90.00
#
_symmetry.space_group_name_H-M   'P 1'
#
loop_
_entity.id
_entity.type
_entity.pdbx_description
1 polymer ?
#
loop_
_entity_poly.entity_id
_entity_poly.type
_entity_poly.pdbx_seq_one_letter_code
_entity_poly.pdbx_strand_id
1 'polypeptide(L)' 'MAEAIEQQKQRYREFLDLLPLTLELAGLPRSEPGRYFTEEQIEARVFTIRHAAKAARLVAREVVKR' A
#
# COMPACT_ATOMS: atom_id res chain seq x y z
N MET A 1 -13.76 -16.39 -17.10
CA MET A 1 -12.85 -15.26 -17.44
C MET A 1 -13.39 -13.91 -16.98
N ALA A 2 -14.61 -13.51 -17.34
CA ALA A 2 -15.18 -12.21 -16.95
C ALA A 2 -15.21 -11.97 -15.42
N GLU A 3 -15.57 -12.98 -14.64
CA GLU A 3 -15.61 -12.89 -13.17
C GLU A 3 -14.23 -12.63 -12.54
N ALA A 4 -13.18 -13.27 -13.06
CA ALA A 4 -11.81 -13.07 -12.57
C ALA A 4 -11.32 -11.63 -12.81
N ILE A 5 -11.68 -11.05 -13.96
CA ILE A 5 -11.39 -9.66 -14.29
C ILE A 5 -12.10 -8.72 -13.30
N GLU A 6 -13.36 -9.01 -12.98
CA GLU A 6 -14.12 -8.16 -12.06
C GLU A 6 -13.60 -8.25 -10.62
N GLN A 7 -13.25 -9.45 -10.16
CA GLN A 7 -12.57 -9.63 -8.86
C GLN A 7 -11.22 -8.90 -8.79
N GLN A 8 -10.45 -8.89 -9.89
CA GLN A 8 -9.19 -8.15 -9.94
C GLN A 8 -9.41 -6.64 -9.85
N LYS A 9 -10.41 -6.10 -10.57
CA LYS A 9 -10.78 -4.68 -10.47
C LYS A 9 -11.22 -4.31 -9.06
N GLN A 10 -12.02 -5.17 -8.41
CA GLN A 10 -12.48 -4.94 -7.05
C GLN A 10 -11.31 -4.87 -6.06
N ARG A 11 -10.38 -5.83 -6.12
CA ARG A 11 -9.17 -5.83 -5.30
C ARG A 11 -8.28 -4.61 -5.55
N TYR A 12 -8.22 -4.15 -6.80
CA TYR A 12 -7.47 -2.94 -7.15
C TYR A 12 -8.08 -1.69 -6.53
N ARG A 13 -9.41 -1.53 -6.58
CA ARG A 13 -10.12 -0.43 -5.91
C ARG A 13 -9.92 -0.46 -4.40
N GLU A 14 -10.08 -1.62 -3.77
CA GLU A 14 -9.82 -1.79 -2.33
C GLU A 14 -8.39 -1.40 -1.93
N PHE A 15 -7.41 -1.71 -2.79
CA PHE A 15 -6.03 -1.27 -2.58
C PHE A 15 -5.90 0.25 -2.66
N LEU A 16 -6.49 0.90 -3.67
CA LEU A 16 -6.47 2.35 -3.81
C LEU A 16 -7.12 3.06 -2.62
N ASP A 17 -8.25 2.55 -2.13
CA ASP A 17 -8.95 3.11 -0.97
C ASP A 17 -8.11 3.00 0.31
N LEU A 18 -7.29 1.95 0.43
CA LEU A 18 -6.38 1.74 1.56
C LEU A 18 -5.00 2.40 1.39
N LEU A 19 -4.70 3.04 0.26
CA LEU A 19 -3.41 3.67 0.03
C LEU A 19 -3.06 4.74 1.06
N PRO A 20 -3.96 5.67 1.45
CA PRO A 20 -3.63 6.68 2.45
C PRO A 20 -3.19 6.07 3.78
N LEU A 21 -3.96 5.13 4.33
CA LEU A 21 -3.61 4.42 5.56
C LEU A 21 -2.32 3.61 5.41
N THR A 22 -2.10 2.99 4.25
CA THR A 22 -0.88 2.25 3.95
C THR A 22 0.35 3.16 4.00
N LEU A 23 0.30 4.34 3.41
CA LEU A 23 1.42 5.28 3.37
C LEU A 23 1.69 5.90 4.74
N GLU A 24 0.65 6.22 5.50
CA GLU A 24 0.78 6.71 6.88
C GLU A 24 1.43 5.65 7.79
N LEU A 25 1.00 4.39 7.71
CA LEU A 25 1.62 3.29 8.47
C LEU A 25 3.06 2.99 8.02
N ALA A 26 3.38 3.20 6.74
CA ALA A 26 4.73 3.02 6.24
C ALA A 26 5.71 4.09 6.77
N GLY A 27 5.21 5.30 7.08
CA GLY A 27 5.98 6.36 7.73
C GLY A 27 7.24 6.79 6.98
N LEU A 28 7.30 6.55 5.68
CA LEU A 28 8.53 6.73 4.91
C LEU A 28 8.78 8.22 4.59
N PRO A 29 10.00 8.76 4.84
CA PRO A 29 10.32 10.15 4.55
C PRO A 29 10.26 10.42 3.04
N ARG A 30 9.97 11.67 2.65
CA ARG A 30 10.09 12.11 1.26
C ARG A 30 11.58 12.22 0.87
N SER A 31 11.87 12.19 -0.42
CA SER A 31 13.23 12.48 -0.90
C SER A 31 13.57 13.94 -0.64
N GLU A 32 14.86 14.22 -0.44
CA GLU A 32 15.37 15.59 -0.38
C GLU A 32 15.15 16.30 -1.73
N PRO A 33 14.93 17.63 -1.74
CA PRO A 33 14.81 18.38 -2.98
C PRO A 33 16.01 18.16 -3.90
N GLY A 34 15.74 17.82 -5.16
CA GLY A 34 16.79 17.58 -6.17
C GLY A 34 17.54 16.25 -6.04
N ARG A 35 17.15 15.36 -5.11
CA ARG A 35 17.73 14.02 -4.98
C ARG A 35 16.73 12.93 -5.35
N TYR A 36 17.20 11.98 -6.15
CA TYR A 36 16.50 10.75 -6.45
C TYR A 36 16.90 9.67 -5.45
N PHE A 37 16.01 8.71 -5.22
CA PHE A 37 16.36 7.51 -4.47
C PHE A 37 17.30 6.63 -5.28
N THR A 38 18.25 5.98 -4.61
CA THR A 38 19.01 4.87 -5.20
C THR A 38 18.13 3.63 -5.34
N GLU A 39 18.61 2.62 -6.06
CA GLU A 39 17.90 1.35 -6.23
C GLU A 39 17.64 0.68 -4.86
N GLU A 40 18.64 0.62 -3.99
CA GLU A 40 18.53 0.02 -2.66
C GLU A 40 17.53 0.78 -1.77
N GLN A 41 17.49 2.10 -1.89
CA GLN A 41 16.51 2.92 -1.19
C GLN A 41 15.10 2.65 -1.71
N ILE A 42 14.92 2.48 -3.02
CA ILE A 42 13.62 2.10 -3.60
C ILE A 42 13.20 0.73 -3.12
N GLU A 43 14.09 -0.26 -3.13
CA GLU A 43 13.80 -1.62 -2.65
C GLU A 43 13.38 -1.64 -1.17
N ALA A 44 14.12 -0.93 -0.31
CA ALA A 44 13.76 -0.80 1.10
C ALA A 44 12.36 -0.18 1.27
N ARG A 45 12.03 0.84 0.47
CA ARG A 45 10.69 1.46 0.50
C ARG A 45 9.61 0.51 0.00
N VAL A 46 9.85 -0.24 -1.07
CA VAL A 46 8.91 -1.26 -1.58
C VAL A 46 8.63 -2.31 -0.52
N PHE A 47 9.66 -2.79 0.18
CA PHE A 47 9.52 -3.71 1.29
C PHE A 47 8.62 -3.13 2.39
N THR A 48 8.92 -1.92 2.87
CA THR A 48 8.12 -1.26 3.91
C THR A 48 6.66 -1.05 3.49
N ILE A 49 6.41 -0.57 2.27
CA ILE A 49 5.05 -0.36 1.74
C ILE A 49 4.27 -1.67 1.70
N ARG A 50 4.90 -2.79 1.28
CA ARG A 50 4.24 -4.11 1.27
C ARG A 50 3.81 -4.56 2.67
N HIS A 51 4.67 -4.35 3.66
CA HIS A 51 4.37 -4.68 5.05
C HIS A 51 3.24 -3.80 5.59
N ALA A 52 3.31 -2.49 5.37
CA ALA A 52 2.27 -1.55 5.77
C ALA A 52 0.92 -1.86 5.10
N ALA A 53 0.90 -2.23 3.82
CA ALA A 53 -0.33 -2.60 3.11
C ALA A 53 -0.99 -3.85 3.71
N LYS A 54 -0.19 -4.80 4.23
CA LYS A 54 -0.72 -5.96 4.95
C LYS A 54 -1.37 -5.53 6.27
N ALA A 55 -0.71 -4.67 7.03
CA ALA A 55 -1.24 -4.14 8.30
C ALA A 55 -2.52 -3.32 8.08
N ALA A 56 -2.54 -2.41 7.10
CA ALA A 56 -3.71 -1.60 6.74
C ALA A 56 -4.94 -2.46 6.43
N ARG A 57 -4.78 -3.54 5.65
CA ARG A 57 -5.86 -4.49 5.36
C ARG A 57 -6.38 -5.20 6.61
N LEU A 58 -5.51 -5.56 7.54
CA LEU A 58 -5.91 -6.22 8.79
C LEU A 58 -6.74 -5.25 9.65
N VAL A 59 -6.23 -4.04 9.87
CA VAL A 59 -6.93 -2.99 10.63
C VAL A 59 -8.28 -2.66 9.99
N ALA A 60 -8.33 -2.45 8.67
CA ALA A 60 -9.58 -2.14 7.98
C ALA A 60 -10.61 -3.26 8.14
N ARG A 61 -10.20 -4.53 8.04
CA ARG A 61 -11.09 -5.68 8.27
C ARG A 61 -11.57 -5.75 9.71
N GLU A 62 -10.72 -5.46 10.68
CA GLU A 62 -11.08 -5.46 12.10
C GLU A 62 -12.06 -4.33 12.46
N VAL A 63 -11.91 -3.15 11.84
CA VAL A 63 -12.79 -2.00 12.09
C VAL A 63 -14.14 -2.16 11.39
N VAL A 64 -14.18 -2.65 10.14
CA VAL A 64 -15.42 -2.82 9.36
C VAL A 64 -16.25 -4.01 9.84
N LYS A 65 -15.63 -5.07 10.39
CA LYS A 65 -16.35 -6.22 10.94
C LYS A 65 -16.98 -5.97 12.32
N ARG A 66 -16.94 -4.73 12.84
CA ARG A 66 -17.61 -4.34 14.08
C ARG A 66 -19.04 -3.89 13.84
#